data_AF-A0A954VW88-F1
#
_entry.id   AF-A0A954VW88-F1
#
_cell.length_a   1.000
_cell.length_b   1.000
_cell.length_c   1.000
_cell.angle_alpha   90.00
_cell.angle_beta   90.00
_cell.angle_gamma   90.00
#
_symmetry.space_group_name_H-M   'P 1'
#
loop_
_entity.id
_entity.type
_entity.pdbx_description
1 polymer ?
#
loop_
_entity_poly.entity_id
_entity_poly.type
_entity_poly.pdbx_seq_one_letter_code
_entity_poly.pdbx_strand_id
1 'polypeptide(L)'
;MITFIRRYAASLVLTVVATIHCFQFALQDRSSWGTGCGFGMFSTVDYHGSRFYRVYLEKPDGQQAVRLPDSLKKPHLFARIIPSDANLDLLAQHYQQHLTAESKLTTRLASASQPNSPGTEIRPMDLADAVRIELWALRIDLPNRQLVVEPKNTVRKELRPGANR
;
A
#
# COMPACT_ATOMS: atom_id res chain seq x y z
N MET A 1 1.43 24.33 -44.98
CA MET A 1 1.18 24.28 -43.52
C MET A 1 0.82 22.86 -43.03
N ILE A 2 -0.14 22.18 -43.66
CA ILE A 2 -0.62 20.83 -43.25
C ILE A 2 0.50 19.76 -43.23
N THR A 3 1.42 19.77 -44.21
CA THR A 3 2.53 18.81 -44.30
C THR A 3 3.58 18.99 -43.20
N PHE A 4 3.77 20.22 -42.72
CA PHE A 4 4.70 20.54 -41.63
C PHE A 4 4.17 19.96 -40.31
N ILE A 5 2.89 20.21 -40.02
CA ILE A 5 2.23 19.68 -38.81
C ILE A 5 2.31 18.15 -38.79
N ARG A 6 2.04 17.48 -39.92
CA ARG A 6 2.11 16.02 -40.00
C ARG A 6 3.53 15.46 -39.77
N ARG A 7 4.58 16.19 -40.17
CA ARG A 7 5.98 15.77 -40.00
C ARG A 7 6.44 15.83 -38.54
N TYR A 8 5.99 16.83 -37.78
CA TYR A 8 6.43 17.06 -36.39
C TYR A 8 5.44 16.59 -35.33
N ALA A 9 4.23 16.17 -35.71
CA ALA A 9 3.20 15.73 -34.78
C ALA A 9 3.71 14.64 -33.82
N ALA A 10 4.41 13.63 -34.34
CA ALA A 10 4.95 12.54 -33.51
C ALA A 10 5.96 13.06 -32.47
N SER A 11 6.90 13.90 -32.87
CA SER A 11 7.91 14.48 -31.97
C SER A 11 7.28 15.38 -30.91
N LEU A 12 6.29 16.19 -31.27
CA LEU A 12 5.54 17.03 -30.33
C LEU A 12 4.79 16.18 -29.31
N VAL A 13 4.06 15.15 -29.75
CA VAL A 13 3.35 14.23 -28.85
C VAL A 13 4.31 13.55 -27.88
N LEU A 14 5.44 13.03 -28.37
CA LEU A 14 6.44 12.40 -27.50
C LEU A 14 7.06 13.37 -26.50
N THR A 15 7.30 14.62 -26.91
CA THR A 15 7.85 15.65 -26.01
C THR A 15 6.85 16.00 -24.90
N VAL A 16 5.57 16.13 -25.23
CA VAL A 16 4.51 16.38 -24.25
C VAL A 16 4.39 15.21 -23.26
N VAL A 17 4.37 13.98 -23.76
CA VAL A 17 4.33 12.77 -22.92
C VAL A 17 5.55 12.74 -21.99
N ALA A 18 6.75 12.93 -22.51
CA ALA A 18 7.98 12.98 -21.71
C ALA A 18 7.94 14.07 -20.63
N THR A 19 7.44 15.26 -20.97
CA THR A 19 7.32 16.38 -20.03
C THR A 19 6.34 16.05 -18.90
N ILE A 20 5.18 15.47 -19.23
CA ILE A 20 4.19 15.03 -18.24
C ILE A 20 4.78 13.97 -17.31
N HIS A 21 5.55 13.02 -17.84
CA HIS A 21 6.21 11.99 -17.03
C HIS A 21 7.28 12.58 -16.11
N CYS A 22 8.14 13.48 -16.61
CA CYS A 22 9.12 14.18 -15.79
C CYS A 22 8.46 14.99 -14.66
N PHE A 23 7.37 15.68 -14.97
CA PHE A 23 6.61 16.46 -13.99
C PHE A 23 5.97 15.56 -12.91
N GLN A 24 5.36 14.45 -13.31
CA GLN A 24 4.77 13.49 -12.37
C GLN A 24 5.84 12.81 -11.49
N PHE A 25 6.99 12.47 -12.07
CA PHE A 25 8.11 11.90 -11.31
C PHE A 25 8.66 12.91 -10.30
N ALA A 26 8.93 14.14 -10.72
CA ALA A 26 9.55 15.16 -9.88
C ALA A 26 8.63 15.62 -8.73
N LEU A 27 7.32 15.66 -8.94
CA LEU A 27 6.39 16.22 -7.94
C LEU A 27 5.59 15.21 -7.14
N GLN A 28 5.36 14.01 -7.68
CA GLN A 28 4.39 13.07 -7.09
C GLN A 28 5.04 11.75 -6.66
N ASP A 29 6.37 11.63 -6.75
CA ASP A 29 7.10 10.39 -6.42
C ASP A 29 6.48 9.16 -7.11
N ARG A 30 5.80 9.37 -8.25
CA ARG A 30 5.23 8.28 -9.04
C ARG A 30 6.38 7.54 -9.66
N SER A 31 6.33 6.21 -9.62
CA SER A 31 7.35 5.39 -10.28
C SER A 31 7.49 5.86 -11.72
N SER A 32 8.69 6.31 -12.09
CA SER A 32 8.93 6.92 -13.41
C SER A 32 8.44 6.03 -14.55
N TRP A 33 8.46 4.70 -14.34
CA TRP A 33 7.99 3.67 -15.26
C TRP A 33 7.40 2.46 -14.49
N GLY A 34 6.15 2.55 -14.04
CA GLY A 34 5.41 1.45 -13.41
C GLY A 34 4.39 0.82 -14.35
N THR A 35 4.44 -0.52 -14.51
CA THR A 35 3.54 -1.40 -15.31
C THR A 35 2.79 -0.73 -16.46
N GLY A 36 3.41 -0.70 -17.65
CA GLY A 36 2.65 -0.55 -18.91
C GLY A 36 3.26 0.35 -19.97
N CYS A 37 4.20 1.25 -19.63
CA CYS A 37 4.63 2.28 -20.59
C CYS A 37 6.07 2.16 -21.12
N GLY A 38 6.90 1.23 -20.63
CA GLY A 38 8.26 1.02 -21.14
C GLY A 38 8.49 -0.43 -21.52
N PHE A 39 9.11 -0.66 -22.68
CA PHE A 39 9.64 -1.96 -23.10
C PHE A 39 10.22 -2.69 -21.89
N GLY A 40 9.69 -3.88 -21.58
CA GLY A 40 9.81 -4.59 -20.30
C GLY A 40 11.21 -5.02 -19.84
N MET A 41 12.27 -4.34 -20.29
CA MET A 41 13.67 -4.68 -20.06
C MET A 41 14.45 -3.64 -19.23
N PHE A 42 13.91 -2.44 -18.95
CA PHE A 42 14.70 -1.37 -18.29
C PHE A 42 14.08 -0.67 -17.07
N SER A 43 12.91 -1.10 -16.56
CA SER A 43 12.26 -0.46 -15.39
C SER A 43 12.69 -1.06 -14.04
N THR A 44 13.95 -1.43 -13.87
CA THR A 44 14.44 -2.13 -12.66
C THR A 44 14.65 -1.23 -11.45
N VAL A 45 14.76 0.09 -11.63
CA VAL A 45 15.11 1.01 -10.53
C VAL A 45 13.90 1.44 -9.69
N ASP A 46 12.68 1.34 -10.22
CA ASP A 46 11.46 1.79 -9.53
C ASP A 46 10.30 0.81 -9.75
N TYR A 47 10.62 -0.49 -9.77
CA TYR A 47 9.63 -1.56 -9.79
C TYR A 47 8.83 -1.49 -8.48
N HIS A 48 7.51 -1.66 -8.53
CA HIS A 48 6.65 -1.77 -7.34
C HIS A 48 7.16 -2.72 -6.22
N GLY A 49 8.02 -3.69 -6.56
CA GLY A 49 8.78 -4.53 -5.63
C GLY A 49 9.76 -3.79 -4.70
N SER A 50 10.24 -2.60 -5.07
CA SER A 50 11.10 -1.74 -4.24
C SER A 50 10.36 -1.07 -3.08
N ARG A 51 9.02 -0.98 -3.16
CA ARG A 51 8.17 -0.42 -2.11
C ARG A 51 7.53 -1.53 -1.33
N PHE A 52 7.50 -1.46 0.00
CA PHE A 52 6.89 -2.48 0.83
C PHE A 52 6.17 -1.86 2.02
N TYR A 53 5.20 -2.60 2.54
CA TYR A 53 4.43 -2.18 3.70
C TYR A 53 5.01 -2.77 4.98
N ARG A 54 5.01 -1.98 6.03
CA ARG A 54 5.08 -2.47 7.40
C ARG A 54 3.76 -2.15 8.08
N VAL A 55 3.09 -3.18 8.59
CA VAL A 55 1.80 -3.04 9.24
C VAL A 55 1.92 -3.49 10.67
N TYR A 56 1.45 -2.63 11.56
CA TYR A 56 1.51 -2.82 12.99
C TYR A 56 0.09 -2.73 13.56
N LEU A 57 -0.27 -3.70 14.39
CA LEU A 57 -1.39 -3.58 15.30
C LEU A 57 -0.85 -3.00 16.60
N GLU A 58 -1.35 -1.83 16.97
CA GLU A 58 -1.03 -1.19 18.23
C GLU A 58 -2.00 -1.73 19.30
N LYS A 59 -1.44 -2.33 20.34
CA LYS A 59 -2.15 -2.85 21.52
C LYS A 59 -1.69 -2.07 22.75
N PRO A 60 -2.44 -2.10 23.87
CA PRO A 60 -2.02 -1.48 25.12
C PRO A 60 -0.63 -1.96 25.59
N ASP A 61 -0.34 -3.24 25.39
CA ASP A 61 0.92 -3.88 25.83
C ASP A 61 2.07 -3.75 24.83
N GLY A 62 1.85 -3.10 23.68
CA GLY A 62 2.89 -2.88 22.67
C GLY A 62 2.42 -3.01 21.22
N GLN A 63 3.37 -3.01 20.29
CA GLN A 63 3.09 -3.09 18.86
C GLN A 63 3.41 -4.48 18.32
N GLN A 64 2.46 -5.06 17.58
CA GLN A 64 2.64 -6.34 16.91
C GLN A 64 2.72 -6.13 15.40
N ALA A 65 3.83 -6.56 14.77
CA ALA A 65 3.95 -6.57 13.31
C ALA A 65 3.04 -7.66 12.72
N VAL A 66 2.24 -7.31 11.73
CA VAL A 66 1.29 -8.22 11.08
C VAL A 66 1.44 -8.15 9.57
N ARG A 67 1.21 -9.29 8.91
CA ARG A 67 1.21 -9.39 7.46
C ARG A 67 -0.13 -8.92 6.89
N LEU A 68 -0.09 -8.27 5.73
CA LEU A 68 -1.30 -7.98 4.97
C LEU A 68 -1.93 -9.29 4.44
N PRO A 69 -3.24 -9.51 4.64
CA PRO A 69 -3.92 -10.66 4.08
C PRO A 69 -3.97 -10.58 2.55
N ASP A 70 -3.88 -11.74 1.90
CA ASP A 70 -3.85 -11.85 0.44
C ASP A 70 -5.16 -11.39 -0.23
N SER A 71 -6.26 -11.32 0.52
CA SER A 71 -7.55 -10.78 0.10
C SER A 71 -7.46 -9.29 -0.27
N LEU A 72 -6.47 -8.55 0.23
CA LEU A 72 -6.29 -7.12 0.01
C LEU A 72 -5.31 -6.78 -1.12
N LYS A 73 -4.97 -7.74 -2.00
CA LYS A 73 -4.01 -7.57 -3.11
C LYS A 73 -4.28 -6.33 -4.00
N LYS A 74 -5.55 -6.03 -4.30
CA LYS A 74 -5.93 -4.90 -5.17
C LYS A 74 -5.70 -3.53 -4.50
N PRO A 75 -6.27 -3.22 -3.31
CA PRO A 75 -5.97 -1.99 -2.58
C PRO A 75 -4.46 -1.81 -2.30
N HIS A 76 -3.78 -2.89 -1.96
CA HIS A 76 -2.34 -2.93 -1.74
C HIS A 76 -1.54 -2.50 -2.99
N LEU A 77 -1.91 -3.00 -4.17
CA LEU A 77 -1.20 -2.65 -5.41
C LEU A 77 -1.39 -1.16 -5.74
N PHE A 78 -2.62 -0.65 -5.56
CA PHE A 78 -2.94 0.74 -5.88
C PHE A 78 -2.15 1.72 -5.01
N ALA A 79 -2.10 1.49 -3.69
CA ALA A 79 -1.35 2.33 -2.77
C ALA A 79 0.19 2.19 -2.92
N ARG A 80 0.70 1.11 -3.54
CA ARG A 80 2.14 0.99 -3.90
C ARG A 80 2.47 1.82 -5.14
N ILE A 81 1.58 1.84 -6.12
CA ILE A 81 1.77 2.55 -7.39
C ILE A 81 1.63 4.06 -7.18
N ILE A 82 0.58 4.48 -6.48
CA ILE A 82 0.29 5.88 -6.19
C ILE A 82 0.36 6.08 -4.67
N PRO A 83 1.55 6.37 -4.12
CA PRO A 83 1.72 6.56 -2.69
C PRO A 83 1.11 7.91 -2.30
N SER A 84 -0.07 7.87 -1.69
CA SER A 84 -0.71 9.05 -1.13
C SER A 84 -1.34 8.67 0.21
N ASP A 85 -1.47 9.66 1.10
CA ASP A 85 -2.10 9.45 2.41
C ASP A 85 -3.53 8.95 2.24
N ALA A 86 -4.28 9.50 1.28
CA ALA A 86 -5.63 9.04 0.94
C ALA A 86 -5.68 7.55 0.53
N ASN A 87 -4.71 7.10 -0.27
CA ASN A 87 -4.67 5.70 -0.71
C ASN A 87 -4.26 4.74 0.41
N LEU A 88 -3.36 5.18 1.30
CA LEU A 88 -3.01 4.43 2.51
C LEU A 88 -4.16 4.40 3.51
N ASP A 89 -4.93 5.48 3.60
CA ASP A 89 -6.14 5.55 4.42
C ASP A 89 -7.22 4.58 3.95
N LEU A 90 -7.39 4.44 2.63
CA LEU A 90 -8.28 3.45 2.04
C LEU A 90 -7.79 2.02 2.30
N LEU A 91 -6.48 1.79 2.20
CA LEU A 91 -5.89 0.50 2.55
C LEU A 91 -6.13 0.14 4.02
N ALA A 92 -5.93 1.09 4.92
CA ALA A 92 -6.20 0.93 6.35
C ALA A 92 -7.68 0.64 6.64
N GLN A 93 -8.60 1.31 5.95
CA GLN A 93 -10.04 1.05 6.05
C GLN A 93 -10.41 -0.36 5.59
N HIS A 94 -9.89 -0.80 4.44
CA HIS A 94 -10.11 -2.16 3.96
C HIS A 94 -9.52 -3.21 4.91
N TYR A 95 -8.37 -2.93 5.50
CA TYR A 95 -7.77 -3.81 6.51
C TYR A 95 -8.64 -3.91 7.77
N GLN A 96 -9.15 -2.79 8.29
CA GLN A 96 -10.07 -2.76 9.42
C GLN A 96 -11.37 -3.55 9.14
N GLN A 97 -11.94 -3.40 7.93
CA GLN A 97 -13.11 -4.18 7.51
C GLN A 97 -12.81 -5.68 7.48
N HIS A 98 -11.64 -6.07 6.99
CA HIS A 98 -11.20 -7.47 6.96
C HIS A 98 -11.10 -8.06 8.36
N LEU A 99 -10.42 -7.36 9.29
CA LEU A 99 -10.32 -7.79 10.68
C LEU A 99 -11.70 -7.98 11.30
N THR A 100 -12.61 -7.03 11.08
CA THR A 100 -13.98 -7.07 11.61
C THR A 100 -14.76 -8.27 11.06
N ALA A 101 -14.60 -8.59 9.79
CA ALA A 101 -15.24 -9.74 9.16
C ALA A 101 -14.71 -11.07 9.75
N GLU A 102 -13.39 -11.21 9.92
CA GLU A 102 -12.79 -12.38 10.54
C GLU A 102 -13.25 -12.56 11.98
N SER A 103 -13.23 -11.50 12.79
CA SER A 103 -13.71 -11.57 14.18
C SER A 103 -15.18 -12.01 14.27
N LYS A 104 -16.06 -11.49 13.40
CA LYS A 104 -17.48 -11.92 13.33
C LYS A 104 -17.63 -13.39 12.98
N LEU A 105 -16.83 -13.90 12.05
CA LEU A 105 -16.84 -15.31 11.65
C LEU A 105 -16.37 -16.21 12.80
N THR A 106 -15.27 -15.85 13.46
CA THR A 106 -14.76 -16.62 14.60
C THR A 106 -15.74 -16.57 15.79
N THR A 107 -16.41 -15.44 16.03
CA THR A 107 -17.46 -15.36 17.07
C THR A 107 -18.65 -16.24 16.72
N ARG A 108 -19.09 -16.26 15.46
CA ARG A 108 -20.16 -17.16 15.02
C ARG A 108 -19.78 -18.63 15.15
N LEU A 109 -18.58 -19.01 14.74
CA LEU A 109 -18.06 -20.37 14.84
C LEU A 109 -17.90 -20.81 16.30
N ALA A 110 -17.39 -19.94 17.17
CA ALA A 110 -17.29 -20.20 18.61
C ALA A 110 -18.69 -20.29 19.27
N SER A 111 -19.65 -19.43 18.88
CA SER A 111 -21.02 -19.51 19.38
C SER A 111 -21.80 -20.73 18.84
N ALA A 112 -21.43 -21.22 17.66
CA ALA A 112 -21.97 -22.46 17.09
C ALA A 112 -21.28 -23.71 17.64
N SER A 113 -20.12 -23.54 18.30
CA SER A 113 -19.25 -24.61 18.76
C SER A 113 -18.84 -24.39 20.22
N GLN A 114 -19.78 -24.49 21.18
CA GLN A 114 -19.47 -25.03 22.51
C GLN A 114 -20.76 -25.46 23.24
N PRO A 115 -20.67 -26.54 24.05
CA PRO A 115 -20.33 -26.30 25.44
C PRO A 115 -18.93 -26.82 25.79
N ASN A 116 -18.19 -25.98 26.51
CA ASN A 116 -17.05 -26.26 27.36
C ASN A 116 -15.73 -26.74 26.72
N SER A 117 -14.77 -25.81 26.55
CA SER A 117 -13.37 -26.01 26.96
C SER A 117 -12.59 -24.67 26.96
N PRO A 118 -11.82 -24.37 28.03
CA PRO A 118 -11.02 -23.17 28.14
C PRO A 118 -9.67 -23.38 27.45
N GLY A 119 -9.59 -22.99 26.17
CA GLY A 119 -8.35 -22.88 25.42
C GLY A 119 -8.25 -21.46 24.86
N THR A 120 -7.45 -20.61 25.48
CA THR A 120 -7.29 -19.20 25.14
C THR A 120 -6.56 -19.02 23.81
N GLU A 121 -7.29 -19.11 22.70
CA GLU A 121 -6.80 -18.65 21.41
C GLU A 121 -6.97 -17.12 21.35
N ILE A 122 -5.90 -16.40 21.69
CA ILE A 122 -5.88 -14.93 21.73
C ILE A 122 -6.13 -14.40 20.31
N ARG A 123 -7.33 -13.85 20.08
CA ARG A 123 -7.73 -13.27 18.80
C ARG A 123 -6.96 -11.97 18.54
N PRO A 124 -6.46 -11.75 17.32
CA PRO A 124 -5.70 -10.54 16.98
C PRO A 124 -6.52 -9.23 17.08
N MET A 125 -7.86 -9.31 17.04
CA MET A 125 -8.74 -8.15 17.09
C MET A 125 -9.24 -7.78 18.50
N ASP A 126 -9.12 -8.67 19.50
CA ASP A 126 -9.66 -8.41 20.84
C ASP A 126 -8.80 -7.45 21.68
N LEU A 127 -7.64 -6.99 21.18
CA LEU A 127 -6.71 -6.13 21.93
C LEU A 127 -6.06 -4.99 21.12
N ALA A 128 -6.40 -4.80 19.84
CA ALA A 128 -5.75 -3.78 19.02
C ALA A 128 -6.57 -2.48 19.00
N ASP A 129 -5.99 -1.39 19.49
CA ASP A 129 -6.58 -0.04 19.54
C ASP A 129 -6.43 0.71 18.21
N ALA A 130 -5.38 0.40 17.44
CA ALA A 130 -5.11 1.04 16.16
C ALA A 130 -4.35 0.13 15.18
N VAL A 131 -4.51 0.42 13.89
CA VAL A 131 -3.65 -0.10 12.82
C VAL A 131 -2.76 1.03 12.34
N ARG A 132 -1.45 0.81 12.35
CA ARG A 132 -0.47 1.68 11.72
C ARG A 132 0.06 1.00 10.47
N ILE A 133 -0.06 1.67 9.33
CA ILE A 133 0.45 1.22 8.03
C ILE A 133 1.52 2.21 7.59
N GLU A 134 2.71 1.69 7.35
CA GLU A 134 3.84 2.45 6.83
C GLU A 134 4.19 1.95 5.45
N LEU A 135 4.37 2.88 4.51
CA LEU A 135 4.94 2.60 3.20
C LEU A 135 6.42 2.98 3.22
N TRP A 136 7.25 2.00 2.92
CA TRP A 136 8.70 2.15 2.80
C TRP A 136 9.13 1.96 1.35
N ALA A 137 10.19 2.65 0.95
CA ALA A 137 10.81 2.50 -0.35
C ALA A 137 12.28 2.15 -0.19
N LEU A 138 12.74 1.18 -0.99
CA LEU A 138 14.14 0.82 -1.13
C LEU A 138 14.72 1.62 -2.29
N ARG A 139 15.80 2.35 -2.03
CA ARG A 139 16.52 3.16 -3.04
C ARG A 139 17.98 2.78 -3.06
N ILE A 140 18.60 2.89 -4.23
CA ILE A 140 20.05 2.79 -4.36
C ILE A 140 20.60 4.21 -4.22
N ASP A 141 21.39 4.44 -3.18
CA ASP A 141 22.22 5.62 -3.05
C ASP A 141 23.41 5.46 -4.00
N LEU A 142 23.32 6.05 -5.19
CA LEU A 142 24.31 5.91 -6.27
C LEU A 142 25.73 6.34 -5.86
N PRO A 143 25.93 7.51 -5.21
CA PRO A 143 27.22 7.92 -4.67
C PRO A 143 27.89 6.85 -3.78
N ASN A 144 27.14 6.27 -2.85
CA ASN A 144 27.69 5.33 -1.87
C ASN A 144 27.52 3.84 -2.29
N ARG A 145 26.80 3.58 -3.38
CA ARG A 145 26.39 2.25 -3.87
C ARG A 145 25.74 1.39 -2.79
N GLN A 146 24.96 2.00 -1.90
CA GLN A 146 24.29 1.32 -0.81
C GLN A 146 22.77 1.29 -1.02
N LEU A 147 22.13 0.24 -0.49
CA LEU A 147 20.69 0.17 -0.41
C LEU A 147 20.23 0.92 0.83
N VAL A 148 19.46 1.99 0.61
CA VAL A 148 18.87 2.81 1.65
C VAL A 148 17.38 2.53 1.69
N VAL A 149 16.84 2.45 2.91
CA VAL A 149 15.43 2.18 3.17
C VAL A 149 14.83 3.45 3.78
N GLU A 150 13.92 4.09 3.04
CA GLU A 150 13.33 5.38 3.42
C GLU A 150 11.83 5.23 3.69
N PRO A 151 11.30 5.82 4.78
CA PRO A 151 9.87 5.92 4.98
C PRO A 151 9.30 6.93 3.98
N LYS A 152 8.22 6.57 3.27
CA LYS A 152 7.53 7.46 2.32
C LYS A 152 6.32 8.11 2.95
N ASN A 153 5.41 7.29 3.47
CA ASN A 153 4.16 7.76 4.06
C ASN A 153 3.77 6.83 5.22
N THR A 154 3.13 7.41 6.22
CA THR A 154 2.66 6.67 7.40
C THR A 154 1.24 7.11 7.69
N VAL A 155 0.34 6.12 7.82
CA VAL A 155 -1.04 6.34 8.24
C VAL A 155 -1.32 5.52 9.47
N ARG A 156 -1.93 6.17 10.47
CA ARG A 156 -2.42 5.54 11.69
C ARG A 156 -3.94 5.65 11.72
N LYS A 157 -4.62 4.53 11.89
CA LYS A 157 -6.07 4.43 11.94
C LYS A 157 -6.50 3.82 13.25
N GLU A 158 -7.31 4.53 14.02
CA GLU A 158 -7.92 3.96 15.22
C GLU A 158 -8.92 2.86 14.85
N LEU A 159 -8.76 1.70 15.45
CA LEU A 159 -9.70 0.60 15.36
C LEU A 159 -10.81 0.88 16.37
N ARG A 160 -11.71 1.81 16.04
CA ARG A 160 -12.87 2.03 16.92
C ARG A 160 -13.64 0.72 17.09
N PRO A 161 -13.83 0.23 18.32
CA PRO A 161 -14.73 -0.90 18.57
C PRO A 161 -16.14 -0.46 18.16
N GLY A 162 -16.73 -1.23 17.25
CA GLY A 162 -18.02 -1.03 16.59
C GLY A 162 -18.89 0.13 17.10
N ALA A 163 -18.87 1.26 16.38
CA ALA A 163 -20.08 2.06 16.25
C ALA A 163 -21.02 1.31 15.30
N ASN A 164 -21.70 0.28 15.82
CA ASN A 164 -22.91 -0.23 15.19
C ASN A 164 -23.92 0.94 15.12
N ARG A 165 -24.24 1.38 13.91
CA ARG A 165 -25.55 1.95 13.59
C ARG A 165 -26.30 0.92 12.76
#